data_AF-A0A917JAC7-F1
#
_entry.id   AF-A0A917JAC7-F1
#
_cell.length_a   1.000
_cell.length_b   1.000
_cell.length_c   1.000
_cell.angle_alpha   90.00
_cell.angle_beta   90.00
_cell.angle_gamma   90.00
#
_symmetry.space_group_name_H-M   'P 1'
#
loop_
_entity.id
_entity.type
_entity.pdbx_description
1 polymer ?
#
loop_
_entity_poly.entity_id
_entity_poly.type
_entity_poly.pdbx_seq_one_letter_code
_entity_poly.pdbx_strand_id
1 'polypeptide(L)'
;MAQGQQHKNKAVKTVVIYGQDTVTEDDIGPPPLNLTSQFKTLHDWLVNICNSNKPKKAITKYNVDLFESTNDYTLCLTGVNTYVKGDDSFVKIEYTPQNLYYRLPVSFHKGINRQQVLMKLMLELEDFTTTIEFKNSFFTRSNAIVFLPNGKKIWPK
;
A
#
# COMPACT_ATOMS: atom_id res chain seq x y z
N MET A 1 33.43 27.62 -22.54
CA MET A 1 31.96 27.44 -22.63
C MET A 1 31.58 26.27 -21.74
N ALA A 2 30.50 26.45 -20.99
CA ALA A 2 30.22 25.81 -19.72
C ALA A 2 29.69 24.37 -19.81
N GLN A 3 29.82 23.69 -18.67
CA GLN A 3 29.42 22.33 -18.31
C GLN A 3 27.93 22.02 -18.59
N GLY A 4 27.66 20.78 -19.01
CA GLY A 4 26.34 20.16 -18.90
C GLY A 4 26.43 18.93 -18.00
N GLN A 5 26.17 19.09 -16.70
CA GLN A 5 25.96 17.98 -15.78
C GLN A 5 24.50 17.53 -15.86
N GLN A 6 24.29 16.27 -16.24
CA GLN A 6 23.01 15.57 -16.14
C GLN A 6 22.65 15.38 -14.66
N HIS A 7 21.59 16.05 -14.21
CA HIS A 7 20.98 15.77 -12.91
C HIS A 7 20.26 14.43 -12.94
N LYS A 8 20.78 13.45 -12.20
CA LYS A 8 20.07 12.24 -11.80
C LYS A 8 18.95 12.63 -10.85
N ASN A 9 17.70 12.32 -11.21
CA ASN A 9 16.55 12.38 -10.31
C ASN A 9 16.80 11.49 -9.09
N LYS A 10 17.13 12.10 -7.96
CA LYS A 10 17.17 11.43 -6.65
C LYS A 10 15.74 11.35 -6.13
N ALA A 11 15.31 10.14 -5.78
CA ALA A 11 14.08 9.90 -5.02
C ALA A 11 14.07 10.80 -3.77
N VAL A 12 12.95 11.51 -3.57
CA VAL A 12 12.78 12.42 -2.45
C VAL A 12 12.59 11.57 -1.19
N LYS A 13 13.60 11.61 -0.31
CA LYS A 13 13.61 10.91 0.98
C LYS A 13 12.94 11.81 2.01
N THR A 14 11.73 11.46 2.45
CA THR A 14 11.05 12.20 3.52
C THR A 14 11.62 11.75 4.87
N VAL A 15 12.16 12.68 5.65
CA VAL A 15 12.69 12.44 7.00
C VAL A 15 11.82 13.20 7.99
N VAL A 16 11.13 12.50 8.88
CA VAL A 16 10.37 13.10 9.99
C VAL A 16 11.21 12.94 11.26
N ILE A 17 11.56 14.05 11.93
CA ILE A 17 12.39 14.06 13.15
C ILE A 17 11.51 14.39 14.36
N TYR A 18 11.33 13.44 15.27
CA TYR A 18 10.83 13.67 16.63
C TYR A 18 11.76 12.93 17.60
N GLY A 19 12.64 13.65 18.31
CA GLY A 19 13.44 13.10 19.42
C GLY A 19 14.32 11.89 19.08
N GLN A 20 15.56 12.14 18.65
CA GLN A 20 16.68 11.21 18.43
C GLN A 20 16.50 9.94 17.57
N ASP A 21 15.29 9.52 17.20
CA ASP A 21 15.09 8.37 16.32
C ASP A 21 14.77 8.87 14.89
N THR A 22 15.63 8.56 13.92
CA THR A 22 15.31 8.83 12.51
C THR A 22 14.65 7.61 11.88
N VAL A 23 13.43 7.79 11.36
CA VAL A 23 12.75 6.76 10.55
C VAL A 23 12.88 7.14 9.09
N THR A 24 13.52 6.27 8.31
CA THR A 24 13.56 6.37 6.84
C THR A 24 12.56 5.39 6.24
N GLU A 25 11.65 5.86 5.40
CA GLU A 25 10.70 5.00 4.67
C GLU A 25 10.97 5.05 3.16
N ASP A 26 10.99 3.88 2.52
CA ASP A 26 10.90 3.78 1.06
C ASP A 26 9.51 4.26 0.60
N ASP A 27 9.48 5.04 -0.47
CA ASP A 27 8.25 5.61 -1.03
C ASP A 27 7.82 4.88 -2.31
N ILE A 28 6.51 4.67 -2.46
CA ILE A 28 5.91 4.30 -3.73
C ILE A 28 5.50 5.57 -4.47
N GLY A 29 5.91 5.69 -5.73
CA GLY A 29 5.49 6.83 -6.55
C GLY A 29 3.96 6.97 -6.63
N PRO A 30 3.46 8.13 -7.10
CA PRO A 30 2.03 8.32 -7.29
C PRO A 30 1.50 7.35 -8.36
N PRO A 31 0.19 7.02 -8.33
CA PRO A 31 -0.45 6.26 -9.39
C PRO A 31 -0.24 6.89 -10.78
N PRO A 32 -0.13 6.10 -11.86
CA PRO A 32 -0.06 6.63 -13.22
C PRO A 32 -1.29 7.47 -13.59
N LEU A 33 -1.09 8.55 -14.35
CA LEU A 33 -2.17 9.48 -14.73
C LEU A 33 -3.32 8.82 -15.53
N ASN A 34 -3.00 7.80 -16.32
CA ASN A 34 -3.96 7.05 -17.14
C ASN A 34 -4.32 5.70 -16.53
N LEU A 35 -4.21 5.55 -15.20
CA LEU A 35 -4.56 4.32 -14.52
C LEU A 35 -6.03 3.96 -14.76
N THR A 36 -6.22 2.81 -15.41
CA THR A 36 -7.50 2.11 -15.51
C THR A 36 -7.39 0.83 -14.68
N SER A 37 -8.38 0.61 -13.82
CA SER A 37 -8.48 -0.68 -13.13
C SER A 37 -8.99 -1.74 -14.10
N GLN A 38 -8.25 -2.84 -14.23
CA GLN A 38 -8.73 -4.04 -14.92
C GLN A 38 -9.65 -4.90 -14.04
N PHE A 39 -9.76 -4.58 -12.75
CA PHE A 39 -10.56 -5.30 -11.77
C PHE A 39 -11.91 -4.61 -11.56
N LYS A 40 -12.98 -5.40 -11.47
CA LYS A 40 -14.34 -4.89 -11.24
C LYS A 40 -14.57 -4.56 -9.77
N THR A 41 -13.97 -5.35 -8.87
CA THR A 41 -14.15 -5.23 -7.42
C THR A 41 -12.81 -5.22 -6.69
N LEU A 42 -12.84 -4.74 -5.44
CA LEU A 42 -11.69 -4.82 -4.53
C LEU A 42 -11.28 -6.27 -4.30
N HIS A 43 -12.27 -7.15 -4.15
CA HIS A 43 -12.06 -8.59 -3.98
C HIS A 43 -11.28 -9.17 -5.17
N ASP A 44 -11.68 -8.89 -6.42
CA ASP A 44 -11.00 -9.40 -7.62
C ASP A 44 -9.52 -8.97 -7.66
N TRP A 45 -9.25 -7.72 -7.28
CA TRP A 45 -7.89 -7.19 -7.20
C TRP A 45 -7.05 -7.91 -6.14
N LEU A 46 -7.59 -8.11 -4.93
CA LEU A 46 -6.89 -8.80 -3.84
C LEU A 46 -6.68 -10.29 -4.15
N VAL A 47 -7.66 -10.96 -4.73
CA VAL A 47 -7.54 -12.35 -5.20
C VAL A 47 -6.47 -12.46 -6.29
N ASN A 48 -6.42 -11.51 -7.22
CA ASN A 48 -5.35 -11.47 -8.21
C ASN A 48 -3.99 -11.36 -7.54
N ILE A 49 -3.82 -10.49 -6.54
CA ILE A 49 -2.57 -10.36 -5.79
C ILE A 49 -2.17 -11.69 -5.14
N CYS A 50 -3.09 -12.38 -4.46
CA CYS A 50 -2.85 -13.69 -3.84
C CYS A 50 -2.33 -14.74 -4.85
N ASN A 51 -2.85 -14.69 -6.08
CA ASN A 51 -2.56 -15.65 -7.15
C ASN A 51 -1.39 -15.23 -8.06
N SER A 52 -0.93 -13.98 -7.96
CA SER A 52 0.12 -13.40 -8.81
C SER A 52 1.53 -13.68 -8.26
N ASN A 53 2.46 -12.74 -8.46
CA ASN A 53 3.83 -12.85 -7.96
C ASN A 53 3.82 -12.89 -6.43
N LYS A 54 4.36 -13.97 -5.86
CA LYS A 54 4.57 -14.12 -4.42
C LYS A 54 5.83 -13.35 -3.99
N PRO A 55 5.89 -12.86 -2.75
CA PRO A 55 7.09 -12.21 -2.25
C PRO A 55 8.26 -13.21 -2.22
N LYS A 56 9.46 -12.77 -2.62
CA LYS A 56 10.69 -13.59 -2.61
C LYS A 56 11.23 -13.83 -1.20
N LYS A 57 10.80 -13.04 -0.23
CA LYS A 57 11.17 -13.09 1.18
C LYS A 57 9.92 -13.01 2.06
N ALA A 58 10.06 -13.36 3.33
CA ALA A 58 9.00 -13.12 4.30
C ALA A 58 8.77 -11.60 4.46
N ILE A 59 7.50 -11.21 4.51
CA ILE A 59 7.06 -9.83 4.72
C ILE A 59 6.43 -9.74 6.10
N THR A 60 6.95 -8.86 6.95
CA THR A 60 6.45 -8.66 8.31
C THR A 60 5.12 -7.93 8.32
N LYS A 61 4.94 -6.92 7.46
CA LYS A 61 3.73 -6.10 7.43
C LYS A 61 3.32 -5.78 6.00
N TYR A 62 2.02 -5.85 5.72
CA TYR A 62 1.45 -5.27 4.50
C TYR A 62 0.74 -3.97 4.81
N ASN A 63 0.98 -2.96 3.98
CA ASN A 63 0.30 -1.68 4.03
C ASN A 63 -0.66 -1.60 2.86
N VAL A 64 -1.91 -1.22 3.15
CA VAL A 64 -2.90 -0.78 2.18
C VAL A 64 -3.01 0.73 2.33
N ASP A 65 -2.63 1.47 1.29
CA ASP A 65 -2.69 2.94 1.27
C ASP A 65 -3.76 3.44 0.29
N LEU A 66 -4.12 4.71 0.40
CA LEU A 66 -5.15 5.36 -0.39
C LEU A 66 -4.65 6.71 -0.91
N PHE A 67 -4.46 6.77 -2.23
CA PHE A 67 -4.27 8.03 -2.94
C PHE A 67 -5.62 8.69 -3.21
N GLU A 68 -5.73 9.96 -2.82
CA GLU A 68 -6.94 10.77 -2.99
C GLU A 68 -6.70 11.85 -4.05
N SER A 69 -7.66 11.99 -4.95
CA SER A 69 -7.71 13.08 -5.93
C SER A 69 -9.13 13.67 -5.93
N THR A 70 -9.34 14.78 -6.64
CA THR A 70 -10.58 15.57 -6.57
C THR A 70 -11.87 14.73 -6.72
N ASN A 71 -11.85 13.65 -7.51
CA ASN A 71 -13.03 12.81 -7.73
C ASN A 71 -12.73 11.29 -7.75
N ASP A 72 -11.53 10.88 -7.36
CA ASP A 72 -11.11 9.49 -7.46
C ASP A 72 -10.27 9.06 -6.26
N TYR A 73 -10.38 7.77 -5.98
CA TYR A 73 -9.67 7.07 -4.93
C TYR A 73 -8.89 5.92 -5.56
N THR A 74 -7.61 5.81 -5.26
CA THR A 74 -6.76 4.71 -5.74
C THR A 74 -6.10 4.02 -4.57
N LEU A 75 -6.38 2.75 -4.39
CA LEU A 75 -5.70 1.90 -3.42
C LEU A 75 -4.36 1.44 -3.96
N CYS A 76 -3.42 1.20 -3.05
CA CYS A 76 -2.24 0.41 -3.35
C CYS A 76 -1.86 -0.52 -2.21
N LEU A 77 -1.13 -1.59 -2.54
CA LEU A 77 -0.67 -2.57 -1.56
C LEU A 77 0.85 -2.75 -1.64
N THR A 78 1.53 -2.62 -0.51
CA THR A 78 2.97 -2.86 -0.40
C THR A 78 3.28 -3.77 0.77
N GLY A 79 4.25 -4.66 0.61
CA GLY A 79 4.84 -5.41 1.71
C GLY A 79 6.12 -4.76 2.19
N VAL A 80 6.22 -4.51 3.49
CA VAL A 80 7.32 -3.80 4.11
C VAL A 80 7.97 -4.60 5.24
N ASN A 81 9.26 -4.37 5.42
CA ASN A 81 10.06 -4.88 6.53
C ASN A 81 10.75 -3.70 7.23
N THR A 82 10.74 -3.72 8.56
CA THR A 82 11.44 -2.74 9.39
C THR A 82 12.77 -3.31 9.85
N TYR A 83 13.83 -2.53 9.74
CA TYR A 83 15.16 -2.88 10.17
C TYR A 83 15.65 -1.84 11.18
N VAL A 84 16.36 -2.29 12.20
CA VAL A 84 16.94 -1.44 13.23
C VAL A 84 18.46 -1.51 13.11
N LYS A 85 19.12 -0.35 13.10
CA LYS A 85 20.58 -0.24 13.03
C LYS A 85 21.06 0.86 13.99
N GLY A 86 21.45 0.45 15.20
CA GLY A 86 21.72 1.41 16.29
C GLY A 86 20.41 2.06 16.73
N ASP A 87 20.41 3.39 16.82
CA ASP A 87 19.23 4.19 17.17
C ASP A 87 18.33 4.49 15.96
N ASP A 88 18.78 4.16 14.74
CA ASP A 88 18.00 4.39 13.54
C ASP A 88 17.13 3.17 13.21
N SER A 89 15.92 3.44 12.71
CA SER A 89 15.10 2.42 12.07
C SER A 89 14.77 2.81 10.63
N PHE A 90 14.71 1.82 9.74
CA PHE A 90 14.29 2.06 8.37
C PHE A 90 13.27 1.03 7.92
N VAL A 91 12.24 1.50 7.25
CA VAL A 91 11.17 0.70 6.66
C VAL A 91 11.47 0.58 5.18
N LYS A 92 11.61 -0.66 4.71
CA LYS A 92 11.90 -0.96 3.31
C LYS A 92 10.71 -1.64 2.66
N ILE A 93 10.35 -1.21 1.45
CA ILE A 93 9.40 -1.94 0.63
C ILE A 93 10.14 -3.13 0.00
N GLU A 94 9.76 -4.34 0.40
CA GLU A 94 10.35 -5.59 -0.12
C GLU A 94 9.36 -6.40 -0.97
N TYR A 95 8.12 -5.93 -1.10
CA TYR A 95 7.15 -6.51 -1.99
C TYR A 95 6.22 -5.45 -2.60
N THR A 96 6.10 -5.52 -3.93
CA THR A 96 5.10 -4.81 -4.71
C THR A 96 4.43 -5.83 -5.63
N PRO A 97 3.10 -6.01 -5.56
CA PRO A 97 2.41 -6.86 -6.51
C PRO A 97 2.50 -6.26 -7.91
N GLN A 98 2.41 -7.09 -8.94
CA GLN A 98 2.40 -6.64 -10.33
C GLN A 98 1.28 -5.63 -10.59
N ASN A 99 0.11 -5.85 -9.98
CA ASN A 99 -1.02 -4.94 -10.00
C ASN A 99 -1.05 -4.11 -8.71
N LEU A 100 -0.07 -3.20 -8.58
CA LEU A 100 0.12 -2.37 -7.39
C LEU A 100 -1.09 -1.50 -7.05
N TYR A 101 -1.70 -0.89 -8.06
CA TYR A 101 -2.77 0.09 -7.88
C TYR A 101 -4.14 -0.47 -8.27
N TYR A 102 -5.15 -0.07 -7.52
CA TYR A 102 -6.55 -0.33 -7.82
C TYR A 102 -7.36 0.95 -7.68
N ARG A 103 -7.80 1.49 -8.82
CA ARG A 103 -8.70 2.65 -8.85
C ARG A 103 -10.11 2.20 -8.48
N LEU A 104 -10.69 2.80 -7.45
CA LEU A 104 -12.07 2.54 -7.06
C LEU A 104 -13.02 2.96 -8.18
N PRO A 105 -14.01 2.12 -8.55
CA PRO A 105 -15.06 2.54 -9.46
C PRO A 105 -15.82 3.74 -8.90
N VAL A 106 -16.25 4.66 -9.76
CA VAL A 106 -17.03 5.84 -9.34
C VAL A 106 -18.29 5.44 -8.57
N SER A 107 -18.93 4.33 -8.95
CA SER A 107 -20.09 3.77 -8.24
C SER A 107 -19.79 3.38 -6.79
N PHE A 108 -18.54 3.15 -6.43
CA PHE A 108 -18.13 2.80 -5.08
C PHE A 108 -18.30 3.96 -4.10
N HIS A 109 -17.99 5.18 -4.54
CA HIS A 109 -17.85 6.38 -3.70
C HIS A 109 -18.79 7.53 -4.09
N LYS A 110 -19.58 7.39 -5.16
CA LYS A 110 -20.53 8.42 -5.59
C LYS A 110 -21.57 8.68 -4.50
N GLY A 111 -21.71 9.96 -4.12
CA GLY A 111 -22.74 10.41 -3.18
C GLY A 111 -22.46 10.11 -1.70
N ILE A 112 -21.26 9.61 -1.39
CA ILE A 112 -20.81 9.39 0.00
C ILE A 112 -19.58 10.23 0.30
N ASN A 113 -19.40 10.59 1.56
CA ASN A 113 -18.24 11.37 2.00
C ASN A 113 -17.00 10.48 2.25
N ARG A 114 -15.83 11.11 2.41
CA ARG A 114 -14.56 10.43 2.66
C ARG A 114 -14.63 9.42 3.81
N GLN A 115 -15.23 9.78 4.94
CA GLN A 115 -15.31 8.89 6.11
C GLN A 115 -16.13 7.63 5.80
N GLN A 116 -17.22 7.77 5.04
CA GLN A 116 -18.02 6.64 4.57
C GLN A 116 -17.23 5.77 3.57
N VAL A 117 -16.42 6.37 2.68
CA VAL A 117 -15.52 5.63 1.78
C VAL A 117 -14.53 4.80 2.60
N LEU A 118 -13.85 5.40 3.57
CA LEU A 118 -12.89 4.70 4.44
C LEU A 118 -13.54 3.57 5.24
N MET A 119 -14.75 3.79 5.75
CA MET A 119 -15.49 2.75 6.48
C MET A 119 -15.87 1.59 5.57
N LYS A 120 -16.37 1.87 4.37
CA LYS A 120 -16.72 0.84 3.38
C LYS A 120 -15.50 0.05 2.92
N LEU A 121 -14.39 0.74 2.66
CA LEU A 121 -13.10 0.09 2.35
C LEU A 121 -12.64 -0.82 3.48
N MET A 122 -12.70 -0.34 4.73
CA MET A 122 -12.31 -1.15 5.88
C MET A 122 -13.14 -2.43 5.97
N LEU A 123 -14.47 -2.33 5.82
CA LEU A 123 -15.36 -3.49 5.84
C LEU A 123 -15.02 -4.49 4.72
N GLU A 124 -14.86 -4.04 3.48
CA GLU A 124 -14.52 -4.96 2.38
C GLU A 124 -13.12 -5.58 2.54
N LEU A 125 -12.17 -4.84 3.11
CA LEU A 125 -10.83 -5.36 3.44
C LEU A 125 -10.88 -6.39 4.57
N GLU A 126 -11.66 -6.13 5.63
CA GLU A 126 -11.88 -7.07 6.73
C GLU A 126 -12.59 -8.34 6.25
N ASP A 127 -13.66 -8.20 5.47
CA ASP A 127 -14.40 -9.31 4.86
C ASP A 127 -13.47 -10.19 4.02
N PHE A 128 -12.56 -9.58 3.24
CA PHE A 128 -11.57 -10.33 2.47
C PHE A 128 -10.69 -11.22 3.34
N THR A 129 -10.33 -10.80 4.56
CA THR A 129 -9.49 -11.63 5.46
C THR A 129 -10.16 -12.92 5.91
N THR A 130 -11.49 -13.00 5.79
CA THR A 130 -12.27 -14.19 6.17
C THR A 130 -12.33 -15.24 5.06
N THR A 131 -11.97 -14.87 3.83
CA THR A 131 -12.06 -15.69 2.62
C THR A 131 -11.04 -16.84 2.58
N ILE A 132 -11.29 -17.85 1.76
CA ILE A 132 -10.38 -18.98 1.60
C ILE A 132 -9.12 -18.59 0.82
N GLU A 133 -9.25 -17.67 -0.13
CA GLU A 133 -8.18 -17.08 -0.92
C GLU A 133 -7.19 -16.38 0.01
N PHE A 134 -7.68 -15.57 0.95
CA PHE A 134 -6.84 -14.93 1.95
C PHE A 134 -6.14 -15.97 2.83
N LYS A 135 -6.89 -16.91 3.41
CA LYS A 135 -6.37 -17.93 4.34
C LYS A 135 -5.26 -18.79 3.72
N ASN A 136 -5.35 -19.06 2.42
CA ASN A 136 -4.37 -19.84 1.66
C ASN A 136 -3.25 -18.99 1.03
N SER A 137 -3.33 -17.66 1.13
CA SER A 137 -2.35 -16.75 0.53
C SER A 137 -1.09 -16.58 1.39
N PHE A 138 -0.12 -15.83 0.85
CA PHE A 138 1.06 -15.42 1.58
C PHE A 138 0.78 -14.35 2.66
N PHE A 139 -0.40 -13.70 2.63
CA PHE A 139 -0.74 -12.65 3.60
C PHE A 139 -0.77 -13.16 5.04
N THR A 140 -1.24 -14.39 5.26
CA THR A 140 -1.32 -15.03 6.58
C THR A 140 0.04 -15.30 7.24
N ARG A 141 1.13 -15.17 6.47
CA ARG A 141 2.49 -15.31 6.97
C ARG A 141 3.05 -14.03 7.57
N SER A 142 2.42 -12.88 7.29
CA SER A 142 2.78 -11.60 7.90
C SER A 142 2.34 -11.53 9.36
N ASN A 143 2.74 -10.48 10.07
CA ASN A 143 2.27 -10.18 11.41
C ASN A 143 1.06 -9.24 11.38
N ALA A 144 0.93 -8.43 10.33
CA ALA A 144 -0.17 -7.48 10.21
C ALA A 144 -0.43 -7.06 8.77
N ILE A 145 -1.69 -6.69 8.53
CA ILE A 145 -2.10 -5.87 7.39
C ILE A 145 -2.74 -4.60 7.95
N VAL A 146 -2.24 -3.44 7.54
CA VAL A 146 -2.64 -2.13 8.06
C VAL A 146 -3.25 -1.30 6.95
N PHE A 147 -4.41 -0.70 7.23
CA PHE A 147 -4.98 0.34 6.38
C PHE A 147 -4.41 1.69 6.84
N LEU A 148 -3.45 2.23 6.08
CA LEU A 148 -2.73 3.45 6.44
C LEU A 148 -3.62 4.69 6.62
N PRO A 149 -4.68 4.93 5.82
CA PRO A 149 -5.49 6.15 5.92
C PRO A 149 -6.15 6.39 7.28
N ASN A 150 -6.30 5.34 8.10
CA ASN A 150 -6.80 5.45 9.46
C ASN A 150 -5.95 4.69 10.50
N GLY A 151 -4.79 4.16 10.10
CA GLY A 151 -3.87 3.39 10.93
C GLY A 151 -4.41 2.07 11.49
N LYS A 152 -5.61 1.61 11.07
CA LYS A 152 -6.23 0.42 11.64
C LYS A 152 -5.60 -0.86 11.08
N LYS A 153 -5.45 -1.86 11.94
CA LYS A 153 -5.10 -3.22 11.53
C LYS A 153 -6.34 -3.89 10.94
N ILE A 154 -6.28 -4.24 9.66
CA ILE A 154 -7.29 -5.06 8.98
C ILE A 154 -7.17 -6.51 9.46
N TRP A 155 -5.93 -6.97 9.65
CA TRP A 155 -5.64 -8.31 10.13
C TRP A 155 -4.45 -8.26 11.09
N PRO A 156 -4.63 -8.61 12.37
CA PRO A 156 -3.55 -8.88 13.30
C PRO A 156 -3.24 -10.38 13.35
N LYS A 157 -1.96 -10.74 13.43
CA LYS A 157 -1.51 -12.06 13.87
C LYS A 157 -1.25 -12.08 15.37
#